data_AF-A0A3C1U3M0-F1
#
_entry.id   AF-A0A3C1U3M0-F1
#
_cell.length_a   1.000
_cell.length_b   1.000
_cell.length_c   1.000
_cell.angle_alpha   90.00
_cell.angle_beta   90.00
_cell.angle_gamma   90.00
#
_symmetry.space_group_name_H-M   'P 1'
#
loop_
_entity.id
_entity.type
_entity.pdbx_description
1 polymer ?
#
loop_
_entity_poly.entity_id
_entity_poly.type
_entity_poly.pdbx_seq_one_letter_code
_entity_poly.pdbx_strand_id
1 'polypeptide(L)'
;AHRDRFLQEQRQKNTAMVVLDVPLLFETGGDANCDFVILCYADDQTQRSRGLARAGMTEDKWTAILASQMPMSEKRARADAVIETQHGMEPARQQLVAILEQLRAGPVENSRKRTGPNATGGAET
;
A
#
# COMPACT_ATOMS: atom_id res chain seq x y z
N ALA A 1 2.83 -12.61 -12.79
CA ALA A 1 3.92 -13.61 -12.94
C ALA A 1 4.88 -13.67 -11.74
N HIS A 2 5.60 -12.60 -11.36
CA HIS A 2 6.50 -12.64 -10.19
C HIS A 2 5.74 -12.58 -8.85
N ARG A 3 4.82 -11.62 -8.69
CA ARG A 3 3.95 -11.49 -7.51
C ARG A 3 3.17 -12.77 -7.21
N ASP A 4 2.49 -13.32 -8.21
CA ASP A 4 1.56 -14.45 -7.98
C ASP A 4 2.30 -15.70 -7.53
N ARG A 5 3.49 -15.94 -8.10
CA ARG A 5 4.40 -17.00 -7.65
C ARG A 5 4.90 -16.76 -6.24
N PHE A 6 5.35 -15.54 -5.91
CA PHE A 6 5.73 -15.19 -4.54
C PHE A 6 4.59 -15.48 -3.55
N LEU A 7 3.36 -15.02 -3.85
CA LEU A 7 2.19 -15.28 -3.00
C LEU A 7 1.88 -16.78 -2.86
N GLN A 8 2.01 -17.54 -3.95
CA GLN A 8 1.81 -19.00 -3.94
C GLN A 8 2.84 -19.70 -3.04
N GLU A 9 4.12 -19.33 -3.16
CA GLU A 9 5.20 -19.89 -2.32
C GLU A 9 4.99 -19.58 -0.83
N GLN A 10 4.55 -18.36 -0.49
CA GLN A 10 4.28 -17.98 0.90
C GLN A 10 3.05 -18.71 1.47
N ARG A 11 2.03 -18.96 0.64
CA ARG A 11 0.88 -19.81 1.04
C ARG A 11 1.32 -21.23 1.34
N GLN A 12 2.17 -21.83 0.50
CA GLN A 12 2.71 -23.18 0.74
C GLN A 12 3.52 -23.28 2.04
N LYS A 13 4.18 -22.18 2.43
CA LYS A 13 4.95 -22.08 3.68
C LYS A 13 4.09 -21.78 4.91
N ASN A 14 2.78 -21.58 4.76
CA ASN A 14 1.89 -21.08 5.81
C ASN A 14 2.42 -19.80 6.47
N THR A 15 3.03 -18.91 5.68
CA THR A 15 3.53 -17.63 6.18
C THR A 15 2.37 -16.79 6.70
N ALA A 16 2.45 -16.34 7.96
CA ALA A 16 1.34 -15.65 8.64
C ALA A 16 0.98 -14.30 8.01
N MET A 17 1.95 -13.59 7.42
CA MET A 17 1.76 -12.28 6.82
C MET A 17 2.80 -12.02 5.73
N VAL A 18 2.38 -11.39 4.64
CA VAL A 18 3.26 -10.94 3.56
C VAL A 18 3.07 -9.45 3.34
N VAL A 19 4.14 -8.75 2.98
CA VAL A 19 4.09 -7.32 2.66
C VAL A 19 4.38 -7.15 1.16
N LEU A 20 3.52 -6.41 0.48
CA LEU A 20 3.69 -6.03 -0.92
C LEU A 20 4.01 -4.54 -0.97
N ASP A 21 5.24 -4.19 -1.31
CA ASP A 21 5.62 -2.81 -1.61
C ASP A 21 5.30 -2.51 -3.08
N VAL A 22 4.21 -1.78 -3.32
CA VAL A 22 3.64 -1.57 -4.64
C VAL A 22 3.48 -0.07 -4.89
N PRO A 23 4.37 0.52 -5.70
CA PRO A 23 4.11 1.83 -6.28
C PRO A 23 2.82 1.79 -7.10
N LEU A 24 2.03 2.85 -7.05
CA LEU A 24 0.78 2.98 -7.83
C LEU A 24 -0.29 1.91 -7.50
N LEU A 25 -0.31 1.41 -6.25
CA LEU A 25 -1.24 0.38 -5.80
C LEU A 25 -2.70 0.73 -6.10
N PHE A 26 -3.12 1.97 -5.83
CA PHE A 26 -4.51 2.40 -5.98
C PHE A 26 -4.89 2.70 -7.42
N GLU A 27 -3.96 3.24 -8.19
CA GLU A 27 -4.12 3.60 -9.60
C GLU A 27 -4.31 2.35 -10.48
N THR A 28 -3.68 1.24 -10.09
CA THR A 28 -3.80 -0.04 -10.79
C THR A 28 -4.94 -0.92 -10.25
N GLY A 29 -5.67 -0.47 -9.22
CA GLY A 29 -6.69 -1.27 -8.53
C GLY A 29 -6.10 -2.47 -7.77
N GLY A 30 -4.79 -2.47 -7.51
CA GLY A 30 -4.09 -3.57 -6.86
C GLY A 30 -4.52 -3.78 -5.40
N ASP A 31 -5.06 -2.74 -4.76
CA ASP A 31 -5.58 -2.74 -3.40
C ASP A 31 -6.72 -3.75 -3.18
N ALA A 32 -7.46 -4.12 -4.22
CA ALA A 32 -8.49 -5.16 -4.14
C ALA A 32 -7.91 -6.56 -3.86
N ASN A 33 -6.60 -6.76 -4.02
CA ASN A 33 -5.91 -8.02 -3.75
C ASN A 33 -5.21 -8.06 -2.39
N CYS A 34 -5.44 -7.05 -1.54
CA CYS A 34 -4.82 -6.92 -0.23
C CYS A 34 -5.89 -7.01 0.87
N ASP A 35 -5.61 -7.79 1.92
CA ASP A 35 -6.48 -7.85 3.10
C ASP A 35 -6.43 -6.56 3.93
N PHE A 36 -5.30 -5.83 3.84
CA PHE A 36 -5.05 -4.59 4.56
C PHE A 36 -4.05 -3.72 3.78
N VAL A 37 -4.30 -2.41 3.71
CA VAL A 37 -3.47 -1.44 2.99
C VAL A 37 -2.96 -0.36 3.94
N ILE A 38 -1.64 -0.25 4.04
CA ILE A 38 -0.96 0.84 4.76
C ILE A 38 -0.47 1.87 3.75
N LEU A 39 -0.83 3.13 3.95
CA LEU A 39 -0.30 4.25 3.19
C LEU A 39 0.81 4.95 3.98
N CYS A 40 2.01 5.01 3.41
CA CYS A 40 3.08 5.88 3.91
C CYS A 40 2.84 7.31 3.41
N TYR A 41 2.63 8.25 4.34
CA TYR A 41 2.28 9.63 4.05
C TYR A 41 3.35 10.59 4.60
N ALA A 42 3.51 11.73 3.92
CA ALA A 42 4.19 12.91 4.43
C ALA A 42 3.44 14.15 3.93
N ASP A 43 3.58 15.31 4.55
CA ASP A 43 3.01 16.55 4.01
C ASP A 43 3.59 16.92 2.63
N ASP A 44 2.87 17.74 1.87
CA ASP A 44 3.21 18.09 0.48
C ASP A 44 4.60 18.73 0.37
N GLN A 45 4.97 19.57 1.34
CA GLN A 45 6.28 20.22 1.38
C GLN A 45 7.41 19.19 1.52
N THR A 46 7.24 18.23 2.43
CA THR A 46 8.18 17.15 2.69
C THR A 46 8.26 16.20 1.50
N GLN A 47 7.11 15.82 0.91
CA GLN A 47 7.06 14.99 -0.29
C GLN A 47 7.82 15.64 -1.45
N ARG A 48 7.54 16.93 -1.73
CA ARG A 48 8.20 17.68 -2.79
C ARG A 48 9.70 17.82 -2.57
N SER A 49 10.11 18.21 -1.35
CA SER A 49 11.52 18.34 -0.99
C SER A 49 12.28 17.03 -1.20
N ARG A 50 11.74 15.90 -0.69
CA ARG A 50 12.35 14.57 -0.84
C ARG A 50 12.31 14.07 -2.29
N GLY A 51 11.25 14.37 -3.03
CA GLY A 51 11.08 14.00 -4.43
C GLY A 51 12.12 14.67 -5.32
N LEU A 52 12.27 15.98 -5.19
CA LEU A 52 13.21 16.78 -6.01
C LEU A 52 14.68 16.52 -5.64
N ALA A 53 14.97 16.07 -4.42
CA ALA A 53 16.33 15.69 -4.01
C ALA A 53 16.86 14.42 -4.69
N ARG A 54 16.01 13.63 -5.36
CA ARG A 54 16.43 12.40 -6.05
C ARG A 54 17.21 12.74 -7.33
N ALA A 55 18.25 11.95 -7.61
CA ALA A 55 19.05 12.12 -8.83
C ALA A 55 18.17 12.06 -10.08
N GLY A 56 18.31 13.07 -10.96
CA GLY A 56 17.59 13.14 -12.23
C GLY A 56 16.15 13.68 -12.15
N MET A 57 15.70 14.15 -10.99
CA MET A 57 14.39 14.82 -10.82
C MET A 57 14.44 16.30 -11.19
N THR A 58 13.34 16.78 -11.76
CA THR A 58 13.08 18.19 -12.08
C THR A 58 11.67 18.57 -11.65
N GLU A 59 11.36 19.85 -11.56
CA GLU A 59 10.01 20.35 -11.26
C GLU A 59 8.97 19.84 -12.26
N ASP A 60 9.32 19.83 -13.55
CA ASP A 60 8.42 19.33 -14.61
C ASP A 60 8.14 17.83 -14.45
N LYS A 61 9.17 17.03 -14.16
CA LYS A 61 9.00 15.59 -13.89
C LYS A 61 8.17 15.35 -12.63
N TRP A 62 8.42 16.13 -11.57
CA TRP A 62 7.64 16.06 -10.34
C TRP A 62 6.16 16.35 -10.60
N THR A 63 5.87 17.43 -11.31
CA THR A 63 4.50 17.84 -11.66
C THR A 63 3.82 16.79 -12.55
N ALA A 64 4.53 16.24 -13.54
CA ALA A 64 4.01 15.16 -14.39
C ALA A 64 3.69 13.88 -13.59
N ILE A 65 4.55 13.52 -12.63
CA ILE A 65 4.32 12.38 -11.73
C ILE A 65 3.05 12.62 -10.90
N LEU A 66 2.90 13.79 -10.27
CA LEU A 66 1.71 14.11 -9.48
C LEU A 66 0.44 14.07 -10.32
N ALA A 67 0.47 14.60 -11.54
CA ALA A 67 -0.67 14.59 -12.46
C ALA A 67 -1.07 13.18 -12.93
N SER A 68 -0.12 12.24 -12.96
CA SER A 68 -0.38 10.84 -13.34
C SER A 68 -0.93 9.96 -12.22
N GLN A 69 -0.96 10.47 -10.98
CA GLN A 69 -1.30 9.70 -9.79
C GLN A 69 -2.68 10.04 -9.25
N MET A 70 -3.24 9.10 -8.49
CA MET A 70 -4.45 9.35 -7.71
C MET A 70 -4.19 10.43 -6.65
N PRO A 71 -5.12 11.38 -6.44
CA PRO A 71 -4.97 12.41 -5.42
C PRO A 71 -4.70 11.82 -4.03
N MET A 72 -3.81 12.46 -3.27
CA MET A 72 -3.42 11.96 -1.95
C MET A 72 -4.60 11.86 -0.96
N SER A 73 -5.56 12.79 -1.05
CA SER A 73 -6.79 12.74 -0.26
C SER A 73 -7.59 11.46 -0.51
N GLU A 74 -7.67 11.02 -1.76
CA GLU A 74 -8.35 9.78 -2.15
C GLU A 74 -7.57 8.55 -1.68
N LYS A 75 -6.24 8.55 -1.81
CA LYS A 75 -5.39 7.47 -1.26
C LYS A 75 -5.58 7.31 0.25
N ARG A 76 -5.62 8.42 1.00
CA ARG A 76 -5.87 8.41 2.45
C ARG A 76 -7.25 7.87 2.79
N ALA A 77 -8.28 8.20 2.01
CA ALA A 77 -9.64 7.70 2.23
C ALA A 77 -9.77 6.18 1.94
N ARG A 78 -8.94 5.63 1.05
CA ARG A 78 -8.96 4.22 0.63
C ARG A 78 -8.00 3.30 1.41
N ALA A 79 -7.10 3.86 2.23
CA ALA A 79 -6.16 3.11 3.03
C ALA A 79 -6.81 2.66 4.35
N ASP A 80 -6.43 1.48 4.84
CA ASP A 80 -6.91 0.97 6.13
C ASP A 80 -6.15 1.59 7.31
N ALA A 81 -4.88 1.97 7.07
CA ALA A 81 -4.08 2.78 7.99
C ALA A 81 -3.14 3.72 7.24
N VAL A 82 -2.73 4.79 7.92
CA VAL A 82 -1.73 5.74 7.43
C VAL A 82 -0.57 5.78 8.41
N ILE A 83 0.66 5.70 7.90
CA ILE A 83 1.89 5.94 8.66
C ILE A 83 2.46 7.28 8.24
N GLU A 84 2.61 8.18 9.19
CA GLU A 84 3.24 9.48 8.96
C GLU A 84 4.77 9.37 9.01
N THR A 85 5.42 9.79 7.93
CA THR A 85 6.86 9.64 7.69
C THR A 85 7.60 10.98 7.69
N GLN A 86 6.91 12.10 7.92
CA GLN A 86 7.57 13.40 8.07
C GLN A 86 8.28 13.56 9.43
N HIS A 87 7.90 12.78 10.45
CA HIS A 87 8.45 12.86 11.81
C HIS A 87 9.71 12.00 12.05
N GLY A 88 10.26 11.38 11.00
CA GLY A 88 11.45 10.53 11.08
C GLY A 88 11.14 9.05 11.23
N MET A 89 12.20 8.24 11.25
CA MET A 89 12.10 6.77 11.19
C MET A 89 11.49 6.16 12.45
N GLU A 90 11.90 6.64 13.62
CA GLU A 90 11.46 6.04 14.89
C GLU A 90 9.95 6.21 15.15
N PRO A 91 9.35 7.41 14.96
CA PRO A 91 7.90 7.55 15.06
C PRO A 91 7.12 6.71 14.03
N ALA A 92 7.64 6.59 12.80
CA ALA A 92 7.03 5.72 11.78
C ALA A 92 7.10 4.24 12.17
N ARG A 93 8.23 3.80 12.75
CA ARG A 93 8.42 2.44 13.26
C ARG A 93 7.45 2.12 14.39
N GLN A 94 7.22 3.06 15.31
CA GLN A 94 6.26 2.88 16.41
C GLN A 94 4.83 2.73 15.89
N GLN A 95 4.41 3.56 14.92
CA GLN A 95 3.11 3.42 14.26
C GLN A 95 2.97 2.05 13.57
N LEU A 96 4.00 1.61 12.84
CA LEU A 96 4.00 0.31 12.18
C LEU A 96 3.86 -0.84 13.17
N VAL A 97 4.61 -0.82 14.27
CA VAL A 97 4.54 -1.86 15.31
C VAL A 97 3.14 -1.94 15.89
N ALA A 98 2.51 -0.81 16.23
CA ALA A 98 1.15 -0.78 16.76
C ALA A 98 0.14 -1.38 15.77
N ILE A 99 0.25 -1.07 14.47
CA ILE A 99 -0.61 -1.65 13.42
C ILE A 99 -0.40 -3.17 13.34
N LEU A 100 0.86 -3.63 13.34
CA LEU A 100 1.17 -5.07 13.24
C LEU A 100 0.67 -5.85 14.46
N GLU A 101 0.73 -5.27 15.66
CA GLU A 101 0.18 -5.88 16.87
C GLU A 101 -1.34 -6.05 16.78
N GLN A 102 -2.05 -5.03 16.28
CA GLN A 102 -3.49 -5.13 16.03
C GLN A 102 -3.84 -6.23 15.03
N LEU A 103 -3.09 -6.33 13.92
CA LEU A 103 -3.32 -7.37 12.90
C LEU A 103 -3.03 -8.78 13.42
N ARG A 104 -2.11 -8.94 14.39
CA ARG A 104 -1.80 -10.24 15.02
C ARG A 104 -2.85 -10.67 16.05
N ALA A 105 -3.53 -9.71 16.69
CA ALA A 105 -4.51 -9.98 17.75
C ALA A 105 -5.85 -10.56 17.25
N GLY A 106 -6.10 -10.56 15.94
CA GLY A 106 -7.31 -11.09 15.32
C GLY A 106 -7.85 -10.17 14.22
N PRO A 107 -8.91 -10.58 13.49
CA PRO A 107 -9.42 -9.81 12.36
C PRO A 107 -9.95 -8.44 12.81
N VAL A 108 -9.27 -7.37 12.38
CA VAL A 108 -9.73 -5.99 12.55
C VAL A 108 -11.02 -5.81 11.74
N GLU A 109 -12.09 -5.37 12.39
CA GLU A 109 -13.46 -5.30 11.83
C GLU A 109 -13.58 -4.57 10.47
N ASN A 110 -12.62 -3.71 10.13
CA ASN A 110 -12.59 -2.95 8.87
C ASN A 110 -12.04 -3.73 7.66
N SER A 111 -11.34 -4.85 7.85
CA SER A 111 -10.73 -5.65 6.76
C SER A 111 -11.76 -6.40 5.90
N ARG A 112 -13.01 -6.52 6.37
CA ARG A 112 -14.10 -7.23 5.65
C ARG A 112 -14.73 -6.46 4.48
N LYS A 113 -14.37 -5.19 4.25
CA LYS A 113 -15.06 -4.35 3.24
C LYS A 113 -14.56 -4.52 1.79
N ARG A 114 -13.49 -5.29 1.55
CA ARG A 114 -12.85 -5.41 0.21
C ARG A 114 -12.98 -6.77 -0.45
N THR A 115 -13.87 -7.65 0.02
CA THR A 115 -14.21 -8.87 -0.72
C THR A 115 -15.01 -8.52 -1.97
N GLY A 116 -14.33 -8.33 -3.10
CA GLY A 116 -14.93 -8.39 -4.44
C GLY A 116 -15.39 -9.82 -4.76
N PRO A 117 -16.35 -9.99 -5.70
CA PRO A 117 -17.06 -11.25 -5.88
C PRO A 117 -16.19 -12.35 -6.48
N ASN A 118 -16.19 -13.49 -5.80
CA ASN A 118 -16.11 -14.87 -6.30
C ASN A 118 -15.47 -15.07 -7.69
N ALA A 119 -14.18 -15.40 -7.74
CA ALA A 119 -13.60 -16.10 -8.88
C ALA A 119 -13.95 -17.60 -8.80
N THR A 120 -15.21 -17.94 -9.10
CA THR A 120 -15.62 -19.31 -9.43
C THR A 120 -16.32 -19.32 -10.79
N GLY A 121 -15.74 -20.09 -11.71
CA GLY A 121 -16.19 -20.31 -13.09
C GLY A 121 -14.94 -20.37 -13.98
N GLY A 122 -14.31 -21.50 -14.28
CA GLY A 122 -14.86 -22.85 -14.45
C GLY A 122 -15.23 -23.09 -15.91
N ALA A 123 -14.28 -23.67 -16.65
CA ALA A 123 -14.42 -24.52 -17.84
C ALA A 123 -14.90 -23.94 -19.20
N GLU A 124 -14.25 -24.46 -20.26
CA GLU A 124 -14.68 -24.56 -21.68
C GLU A 124 -14.73 -23.22 -22.45
N THR A 125 -13.87 -22.95 -23.44
CA THR A 125 -13.49 -23.71 -24.65
C THR A 125 -12.12 -23.25 -25.18
#